data_AF-A0A011UHC1-F1
#
_entry.id   AF-A0A011UHC1-F1
#
_cell.length_a   1.000
_cell.length_b   1.000
_cell.length_c   1.000
_cell.angle_alpha   90.00
_cell.angle_beta   90.00
_cell.angle_gamma   90.00
#
_symmetry.space_group_name_H-M   'P 1'
#
loop_
_entity.id
_entity.type
_entity.pdbx_description
1 polymer ?
#
loop_
_entity_poly.entity_id
_entity_poly.type
_entity_poly.pdbx_seq_one_letter_code
_entity_poly.pdbx_strand_id
1 'polypeptide(L)'
;MDKFFALVKNEYIKIYKKTSSRILLVIFLAVCLCFAPLMKLINNSGIKDYASESMDMSDSERLANSLKDKKREIENSPDMPLREERLALIEAVDTDSDWQAGAYRQGMYTDSKREVQTMTMLCKTDDWRGFCKYNIDNSESKGDKWVYKYKLEHDIGYGEEFNEKNALLFKIGSALEGETYGTQSAEEVVAIGMYQLEHEIYDNTSDKNVPLLDMDHYEPFDFWDVMLKIPYVESFIGIIMLMIAGGIVASEFSQGTIKFLLISPVQRSKILAAKYFTVISLGFLMMLMMFLINIPMVGLLFGFKGISLPYLSLVDGEVVAQSTFVFLIKNFMLKSVQVMITTTLAFMISSLMRSTGLAIVAGFILNSIGTPLIAIMVTFKMDWGRYLIFANTDLQTIYNGASPFPQHSLSFAVVVVIAHMAVFLLTAWDGFTRRSV
;
A
#
# COMPACT_ATOMS: atom_id res chain seq x y z
N MET A 1 -38.10 -15.19 -15.16
CA MET A 1 -37.01 -14.25 -14.81
C MET A 1 -37.22 -12.87 -15.42
N ASP A 2 -37.86 -12.77 -16.59
CA ASP A 2 -38.08 -11.52 -17.34
C ASP A 2 -38.74 -10.38 -16.54
N LYS A 3 -39.72 -10.70 -15.69
CA LYS A 3 -40.40 -9.69 -14.84
C LYS A 3 -39.48 -9.09 -13.77
N PHE A 4 -38.46 -9.82 -13.28
CA PHE A 4 -37.52 -9.31 -12.29
C PHE A 4 -36.50 -8.36 -12.92
N PHE A 5 -35.92 -8.73 -14.07
CA PHE A 5 -35.01 -7.83 -14.79
C PHE A 5 -35.70 -6.56 -15.29
N ALA A 6 -37.00 -6.63 -15.63
CA ALA A 6 -37.78 -5.43 -15.91
C ALA A 6 -37.86 -4.47 -14.71
N LEU A 7 -38.03 -5.00 -13.48
CA LEU A 7 -38.00 -4.18 -12.26
C LEU A 7 -36.62 -3.57 -12.02
N VAL A 8 -35.56 -4.36 -12.16
CA VAL A 8 -34.17 -3.89 -12.04
C VAL A 8 -33.88 -2.76 -13.04
N LYS A 9 -34.28 -2.94 -14.31
CA LYS A 9 -34.16 -1.90 -15.35
C LYS A 9 -34.90 -0.63 -14.98
N ASN A 10 -36.11 -0.74 -14.44
CA ASN A 10 -36.89 0.42 -13.99
C ASN A 10 -36.20 1.16 -12.85
N GLU A 11 -35.61 0.44 -11.89
CA GLU A 11 -34.85 1.05 -10.79
C GLU A 11 -33.58 1.76 -11.31
N TYR A 12 -32.86 1.18 -12.26
CA TYR A 12 -31.76 1.87 -12.95
C TYR A 12 -32.22 3.18 -13.60
N ILE A 13 -33.32 3.16 -14.36
CA ILE A 13 -33.89 4.36 -15.00
C ILE A 13 -34.23 5.43 -13.96
N LYS A 14 -34.81 5.04 -12.81
CA LYS A 14 -35.11 5.98 -11.73
C LYS A 14 -33.84 6.61 -11.16
N ILE A 15 -32.81 5.82 -10.89
CA ILE A 15 -31.51 6.30 -10.38
C ILE A 15 -30.92 7.31 -11.37
N TYR A 16 -30.79 6.96 -12.66
CA TYR A 16 -30.24 7.86 -13.66
C TYR A 16 -31.08 9.13 -13.87
N LYS A 17 -32.40 9.06 -13.70
CA LYS A 17 -33.26 10.25 -13.85
C LYS A 17 -33.12 11.22 -12.67
N LYS A 18 -32.72 10.77 -11.48
CA LYS A 18 -32.57 11.62 -10.30
C LYS A 18 -31.37 12.56 -10.44
N THR A 19 -31.59 13.87 -10.28
CA THR A 19 -30.53 14.89 -10.39
C THR A 19 -29.37 14.63 -9.43
N SER A 20 -29.66 14.29 -8.17
CA SER A 20 -28.63 13.96 -7.17
C SER A 20 -27.73 12.80 -7.60
N SER A 21 -28.30 11.76 -8.21
CA SER A 21 -27.55 10.59 -8.65
C SER A 21 -26.68 10.90 -9.87
N ARG A 22 -27.15 11.76 -10.80
CA ARG A 22 -26.31 12.24 -11.91
C ARG A 22 -25.11 13.04 -11.39
N ILE A 23 -25.33 13.92 -10.41
CA ILE A 23 -24.24 14.68 -9.78
C ILE A 23 -23.21 13.73 -9.15
N LEU A 24 -23.65 12.71 -8.40
CA LEU A 24 -22.75 11.72 -7.82
C LEU A 24 -21.96 10.93 -8.87
N LEU A 25 -22.58 10.54 -9.99
CA LEU A 25 -21.88 9.85 -11.08
C LEU A 25 -20.86 10.76 -11.79
N VAL A 26 -21.18 12.05 -11.96
CA VAL A 26 -20.23 13.03 -12.51
C VAL A 26 -19.05 13.23 -11.56
N ILE A 27 -19.30 13.33 -10.26
CA ILE A 27 -18.24 13.41 -9.24
C ILE A 27 -17.36 12.15 -9.29
N PHE A 28 -17.96 10.96 -9.35
CA PHE A 28 -17.23 9.70 -9.49
C PHE A 28 -16.30 9.69 -10.72
N LEU A 29 -16.83 10.07 -11.89
CA LEU A 29 -16.03 10.15 -13.12
C LEU A 29 -14.92 11.19 -13.00
N ALA A 30 -15.20 12.35 -12.40
CA ALA A 30 -14.20 13.38 -12.14
C ALA A 30 -13.08 12.87 -11.22
N VAL A 31 -13.41 12.17 -10.14
CA VAL A 31 -12.40 11.57 -9.24
C VAL A 31 -11.53 10.55 -9.99
N CYS A 32 -12.14 9.67 -10.80
CA CYS A 32 -11.37 8.69 -11.59
C CYS A 32 -10.47 9.35 -12.64
N LEU A 33 -10.95 10.38 -13.33
CA LEU A 33 -10.19 11.09 -14.37
C LEU A 33 -9.11 12.00 -13.79
N CYS A 34 -9.35 12.60 -12.62
CA CYS A 34 -8.41 13.52 -11.98
C CYS A 34 -7.36 12.83 -11.12
N PHE A 35 -7.55 11.56 -10.73
CA PHE A 35 -6.62 10.84 -9.87
C PHE A 35 -5.20 10.77 -10.46
N ALA A 36 -5.04 10.28 -11.69
CA ALA A 36 -3.72 10.17 -12.33
C ALA A 36 -3.06 11.55 -12.57
N PRO A 37 -3.77 12.59 -13.08
CA PRO A 37 -3.24 13.95 -13.14
C PRO A 37 -2.81 14.49 -11.77
N LEU A 38 -3.58 14.25 -10.72
CA LEU A 38 -3.23 14.67 -9.36
C LEU A 38 -1.94 14.00 -8.89
N MET A 39 -1.81 12.69 -9.10
CA MET A 39 -0.57 11.98 -8.79
C MET A 39 0.62 12.51 -9.58
N LYS A 40 0.41 12.97 -10.83
CA LYS A 40 1.47 13.59 -11.63
C LYS A 40 1.88 14.94 -11.06
N LEU A 41 0.92 15.71 -10.54
CA LEU A 41 1.22 16.97 -9.85
C LEU A 41 2.01 16.72 -8.56
N ILE A 42 1.61 15.73 -7.75
CA ILE A 42 2.32 15.35 -6.51
C ILE A 42 3.76 14.94 -6.83
N ASN A 43 3.96 14.07 -7.83
CA ASN A 43 5.27 13.67 -8.30
C ASN A 43 6.14 14.87 -8.70
N ASN A 44 5.58 15.78 -9.50
CA ASN A 44 6.31 16.95 -9.97
C ASN A 44 6.60 17.97 -8.86
N SER A 45 5.77 18.08 -7.82
CA SER A 45 6.07 18.93 -6.66
C SER A 45 7.18 18.32 -5.80
N GLY A 46 7.11 17.01 -5.51
CA GLY A 46 8.15 16.33 -4.75
C GLY A 46 9.52 16.48 -5.41
N ILE A 47 9.64 16.12 -6.69
CA ILE A 47 10.91 16.22 -7.42
C ILE A 47 11.51 17.63 -7.38
N LYS A 48 10.68 18.69 -7.46
CA LYS A 48 11.17 20.08 -7.45
C LYS A 48 11.79 20.48 -6.11
N ASP A 49 11.21 20.02 -5.01
CA ASP A 49 11.73 20.31 -3.67
C ASP A 49 13.10 19.63 -3.50
N TYR A 50 13.26 18.38 -3.94
CA TYR A 50 14.54 17.65 -3.86
C TYR A 50 15.60 18.10 -4.88
N ALA A 51 15.20 18.42 -6.11
CA ALA A 51 16.11 18.94 -7.13
C ALA A 51 16.75 20.28 -6.70
N SER A 52 16.08 21.03 -5.82
CA SER A 52 16.62 22.27 -5.24
C SER A 52 17.67 22.06 -4.15
N GLU A 53 17.75 20.85 -3.57
CA GLU A 53 18.70 20.51 -2.49
C GLU A 53 19.88 19.65 -2.96
N SER A 54 19.84 19.03 -4.14
CA SER A 54 20.77 17.93 -4.47
C SER A 54 21.26 17.77 -5.92
N MET A 55 21.26 18.82 -6.76
CA MET A 55 21.77 18.68 -8.13
C MET A 55 22.92 19.63 -8.45
N ASP A 56 24.15 19.08 -8.46
CA ASP A 56 25.20 19.36 -9.47
C ASP A 56 26.51 18.55 -9.31
N MET A 57 26.60 17.52 -8.46
CA MET A 57 27.87 16.81 -8.21
C MET A 57 27.68 15.29 -8.03
N SER A 58 28.47 14.46 -8.73
CA SER A 58 28.40 12.99 -8.58
C SER A 58 28.85 12.55 -7.18
N ASP A 59 28.44 11.37 -6.71
CA ASP A 59 28.87 10.86 -5.40
C ASP A 59 30.40 10.67 -5.31
N SER A 60 31.04 10.31 -6.43
CA SER A 60 32.51 10.26 -6.53
C SER A 60 33.16 11.64 -6.40
N GLU A 61 32.57 12.69 -7.00
CA GLU A 61 33.05 14.06 -6.84
C GLU A 61 32.82 14.60 -5.42
N ARG A 62 31.70 14.24 -4.77
CA ARG A 62 31.44 14.58 -3.36
C ARG A 62 32.46 13.93 -2.44
N LEU A 63 32.76 12.67 -2.66
CA LEU A 63 33.80 11.95 -1.91
C LEU A 63 35.18 12.58 -2.18
N ALA A 64 35.53 12.86 -3.44
CA ALA A 64 36.80 13.50 -3.79
C ALA A 64 36.99 14.86 -3.10
N ASN A 65 35.93 15.67 -3.03
CA ASN A 65 35.97 16.96 -2.34
C ASN A 65 36.06 16.77 -0.81
N SER A 66 35.32 15.82 -0.25
CA SER A 66 35.41 15.46 1.17
C SER A 66 36.83 15.01 1.56
N LEU A 67 37.47 14.18 0.73
CA LEU A 67 38.85 13.74 0.92
C LEU A 67 39.85 14.90 0.86
N LYS A 68 39.68 15.83 -0.09
CA LYS A 68 40.52 17.05 -0.18
C LYS A 68 40.39 17.94 1.04
N ASP A 69 39.17 18.19 1.50
CA ASP A 69 38.91 19.01 2.68
C ASP A 69 39.47 18.35 3.94
N LYS A 70 39.25 17.04 4.10
CA LYS A 70 39.79 16.28 5.23
C LYS A 70 41.31 16.24 5.20
N LYS A 71 41.94 16.06 4.03
CA LYS A 71 43.39 16.12 3.85
C LYS A 71 43.94 17.45 4.36
N ARG A 72 43.34 18.57 3.94
CA ARG A 72 43.74 19.92 4.37
C ARG A 72 43.57 20.12 5.88
N GLU A 73 42.49 19.61 6.49
CA GLU A 73 42.27 19.67 7.94
C GLU A 73 43.36 18.93 8.72
N ILE A 74 43.72 17.73 8.26
CA ILE A 74 44.76 16.88 8.88
C ILE A 74 46.15 17.50 8.69
N GLU A 75 46.43 18.08 7.52
CA GLU A 75 47.68 18.78 7.25
C GLU A 75 47.86 20.00 8.17
N ASN A 76 46.78 20.73 8.45
CA ASN A 76 46.78 21.91 9.33
C ASN A 76 46.69 21.60 10.83
N SER A 77 46.54 20.33 11.22
CA SER A 77 46.40 19.89 12.60
C SER A 77 47.59 19.02 13.03
N PRO A 78 48.72 19.63 13.44
CA PRO A 78 49.96 18.89 13.70
C PRO A 78 49.85 17.90 14.86
N ASP A 79 48.96 18.14 15.83
CA ASP A 79 48.78 17.32 17.02
C ASP A 79 47.75 16.17 16.84
N MET A 80 47.27 15.94 15.61
CA MET A 80 46.26 14.91 15.36
C MET A 80 46.84 13.49 15.55
N PRO A 81 46.15 12.58 16.27
CA PRO A 81 46.57 11.19 16.39
C PRO A 81 46.50 10.47 15.03
N LEU A 82 47.47 9.59 14.77
CA LEU A 82 47.56 8.78 13.54
C LEU A 82 47.60 9.60 12.23
N ARG A 83 48.14 10.82 12.30
CA ARG A 83 48.17 11.78 11.19
C ARG A 83 48.77 11.20 9.91
N GLU A 84 49.95 10.59 10.01
CA GLU A 84 50.64 10.03 8.83
C GLU A 84 49.86 8.86 8.22
N GLU A 85 49.32 7.99 9.06
CA GLU A 85 48.53 6.84 8.63
C GLU A 85 47.20 7.27 7.97
N ARG A 86 46.54 8.29 8.51
CA ARG A 86 45.29 8.84 7.94
C ARG A 86 45.53 9.54 6.61
N LEU A 87 46.65 10.26 6.45
CA LEU A 87 47.05 10.83 5.16
C LEU A 87 47.35 9.74 4.13
N ALA A 88 48.06 8.68 4.53
CA ALA A 88 48.34 7.54 3.66
C ALA A 88 47.07 6.78 3.23
N LEU A 89 46.04 6.72 4.09
CA LEU A 89 44.74 6.17 3.74
C LEU A 89 44.01 7.04 2.71
N ILE A 90 43.97 8.36 2.90
CA ILE A 90 43.34 9.28 1.93
C ILE A 90 43.95 9.12 0.54
N GLU A 91 45.27 8.97 0.44
CA GLU A 91 45.96 8.80 -0.83
C GLU A 91 45.78 7.42 -1.47
N ALA A 92 45.36 6.42 -0.69
CA ALA A 92 45.15 5.05 -1.16
C ALA A 92 43.73 4.80 -1.69
N VAL A 93 42.76 5.67 -1.37
CA VAL A 93 41.34 5.47 -1.69
C VAL A 93 41.06 5.94 -3.11
N ASP A 94 40.51 5.04 -3.91
CA ASP A 94 39.88 5.34 -5.18
C ASP A 94 38.45 5.87 -4.93
N THR A 95 38.16 7.05 -5.46
CA THR A 95 36.88 7.73 -5.29
C THR A 95 35.75 7.07 -6.07
N ASP A 96 36.08 6.25 -7.07
CA ASP A 96 35.10 5.55 -7.88
C ASP A 96 34.73 4.16 -7.31
N SER A 97 35.32 3.77 -6.17
CA SER A 97 35.13 2.47 -5.55
C SER A 97 34.34 2.53 -4.23
N ASP A 98 33.11 2.03 -4.25
CA ASP A 98 32.17 2.09 -3.13
C ASP A 98 32.71 1.45 -1.83
N TRP A 99 33.42 0.32 -1.94
CA TRP A 99 33.96 -0.36 -0.77
C TRP A 99 35.15 0.37 -0.16
N GLN A 100 35.95 1.04 -1.00
CA GLN A 100 37.07 1.84 -0.53
C GLN A 100 36.57 3.11 0.17
N ALA A 101 35.42 3.66 -0.22
CA ALA A 101 34.74 4.70 0.55
C ALA A 101 34.30 4.20 1.95
N GLY A 102 33.86 2.94 2.05
CA GLY A 102 33.60 2.27 3.32
C GLY A 102 34.86 2.11 4.18
N ALA A 103 35.94 1.59 3.58
CA ALA A 103 37.24 1.43 4.24
C ALA A 103 37.83 2.77 4.70
N TYR A 104 37.65 3.83 3.91
CA TYR A 104 38.00 5.20 4.28
C TYR A 104 37.26 5.64 5.55
N ARG A 105 35.92 5.52 5.58
CA ARG A 105 35.12 5.90 6.74
C ARG A 105 35.56 5.13 8.00
N GLN A 106 35.78 3.83 7.88
CA GLN A 106 36.21 2.99 9.00
C GLN A 106 37.62 3.37 9.49
N GLY A 107 38.59 3.51 8.58
CA GLY A 107 39.97 3.86 8.92
C GLY A 107 40.15 5.31 9.37
N MET A 108 39.30 6.24 8.96
CA MET A 108 39.43 7.65 9.35
C MET A 108 39.03 7.89 10.81
N TYR A 109 38.01 7.19 11.30
CA TYR A 109 37.41 7.42 12.62
C TYR A 109 37.81 6.40 13.69
N THR A 110 38.65 5.43 13.36
CA THR A 110 39.22 4.50 14.35
C THR A 110 40.37 5.13 15.14
N ASP A 111 40.53 4.67 16.38
CA ASP A 111 41.68 4.94 17.24
C ASP A 111 42.79 3.89 17.08
N SER A 112 42.52 2.81 16.34
CA SER A 112 43.45 1.70 16.16
C SER A 112 44.39 1.94 14.98
N LYS A 113 45.67 2.22 15.26
CA LYS A 113 46.73 2.31 14.24
C LYS A 113 46.75 1.11 13.28
N ARG A 114 46.54 -0.09 13.82
CA ARG A 114 46.56 -1.34 13.05
C ARG A 114 45.42 -1.38 12.03
N GLU A 115 44.24 -0.89 12.40
CA GLU A 115 43.08 -0.86 11.53
C GLU A 115 43.28 0.13 10.37
N VAL A 116 43.78 1.35 10.66
CA VAL A 116 44.11 2.32 9.60
C VAL A 116 45.09 1.73 8.59
N GLN A 117 46.18 1.12 9.07
CA GLN A 117 47.18 0.49 8.19
C GLN A 117 46.62 -0.68 7.39
N THR A 118 45.69 -1.45 7.97
CA THR A 118 45.03 -2.57 7.28
C THR A 118 44.13 -2.04 6.16
N MET A 119 43.30 -1.03 6.43
CA MET A 119 42.46 -0.40 5.40
C MET A 119 43.30 0.21 4.29
N THR A 120 44.37 0.92 4.63
CA THR A 120 45.31 1.48 3.63
C THR A 120 45.93 0.40 2.74
N MET A 121 46.36 -0.72 3.33
CA MET A 121 46.92 -1.83 2.57
C MET A 121 45.88 -2.40 1.60
N LEU A 122 44.67 -2.67 2.08
CA LEU A 122 43.60 -3.26 1.28
C LEU A 122 43.22 -2.37 0.10
N CYS A 123 43.06 -1.05 0.31
CA CYS A 123 42.77 -0.12 -0.79
C CYS A 123 43.90 -0.11 -1.84
N LYS A 124 45.18 -0.10 -1.41
CA LYS A 124 46.33 -0.12 -2.34
C LYS A 124 46.42 -1.39 -3.18
N THR A 125 46.02 -2.53 -2.62
CA THR A 125 46.03 -3.82 -3.33
C THR A 125 44.73 -4.13 -4.05
N ASP A 126 43.74 -3.23 -3.96
CA ASP A 126 42.36 -3.42 -4.42
C ASP A 126 41.74 -4.75 -3.93
N ASP A 127 42.01 -5.13 -2.67
CA ASP A 127 41.57 -6.42 -2.10
C ASP A 127 40.25 -6.27 -1.32
N TRP A 128 39.15 -6.17 -2.07
CA TRP A 128 37.81 -6.12 -1.50
C TRP A 128 37.46 -7.39 -0.70
N ARG A 129 38.04 -8.56 -1.05
CA ARG A 129 37.78 -9.81 -0.32
C ARG A 129 38.44 -9.78 1.06
N GLY A 130 39.64 -9.23 1.15
CA GLY A 130 40.32 -8.95 2.41
C GLY A 130 39.52 -7.99 3.30
N PHE A 131 38.92 -6.95 2.71
CA PHE A 131 38.02 -6.03 3.41
C PHE A 131 36.78 -6.73 3.97
N CYS A 132 36.13 -7.60 3.19
CA CYS A 132 34.99 -8.39 3.68
C CYS A 132 35.40 -9.32 4.83
N LYS A 133 36.54 -10.03 4.72
CA LYS A 133 37.03 -10.93 5.79
C LYS A 133 37.30 -10.17 7.08
N TYR A 134 37.96 -9.02 6.99
CA TYR A 134 38.21 -8.17 8.16
C TYR A 134 36.90 -7.78 8.86
N ASN A 135 35.89 -7.34 8.11
CA ASN A 135 34.62 -6.95 8.69
C ASN A 135 33.80 -8.12 9.26
N ILE A 136 33.95 -9.33 8.73
CA ILE A 136 33.31 -10.52 9.33
C ILE A 136 33.87 -10.78 10.74
N ASP A 137 35.18 -10.66 10.90
CA ASP A 137 35.87 -10.94 12.16
C ASP A 137 35.68 -9.80 13.19
N ASN A 138 35.57 -8.55 12.71
CA ASN A 138 35.61 -7.36 13.57
C ASN A 138 34.27 -6.61 13.73
N SER A 139 33.26 -6.80 12.88
CA SER A 139 31.96 -6.12 13.04
C SER A 139 31.20 -6.64 14.27
N GLU A 140 30.33 -5.82 14.87
CA GLU A 140 29.38 -6.24 15.90
C GLU A 140 28.00 -6.59 15.32
N SER A 141 27.67 -6.01 14.16
CA SER A 141 26.40 -6.22 13.43
C SER A 141 26.35 -7.62 12.83
N LYS A 142 25.31 -8.38 13.18
CA LYS A 142 25.00 -9.69 12.57
C LYS A 142 24.61 -9.53 11.11
N GLY A 143 23.85 -8.49 10.78
CA GLY A 143 23.45 -8.13 9.43
C GLY A 143 24.67 -7.89 8.53
N ASP A 144 25.61 -7.07 8.99
CA ASP A 144 26.84 -6.77 8.23
C ASP A 144 27.69 -8.03 8.02
N LYS A 145 27.87 -8.84 9.08
CA LYS A 145 28.60 -10.12 8.97
C LYS A 145 27.96 -11.04 7.94
N TRP A 146 26.63 -11.11 7.94
CA TRP A 146 25.90 -11.91 6.98
C TRP A 146 26.13 -11.41 5.55
N VAL A 147 26.03 -10.10 5.31
CA VAL A 147 26.28 -9.48 3.99
C VAL A 147 27.69 -9.80 3.48
N TYR A 148 28.71 -9.53 4.29
CA TYR A 148 30.10 -9.77 3.88
C TYR A 148 30.39 -11.25 3.62
N LYS A 149 29.81 -12.15 4.44
CA LYS A 149 29.93 -13.59 4.22
C LYS A 149 29.26 -14.02 2.91
N TYR A 150 28.05 -13.52 2.65
CA TYR A 150 27.31 -13.82 1.42
C TYR A 150 28.09 -13.37 0.17
N LYS A 151 28.69 -12.16 0.22
CA LYS A 151 29.52 -11.63 -0.88
C LYS A 151 30.70 -12.54 -1.21
N LEU A 152 31.40 -13.03 -0.17
CA LEU A 152 32.55 -13.93 -0.36
C LEU A 152 32.14 -15.31 -0.90
N GLU A 153 31.00 -15.84 -0.47
CA GLU A 153 30.50 -17.15 -0.91
C GLU A 153 30.00 -17.14 -2.36
N HIS A 154 29.42 -16.03 -2.82
CA HIS A 154 28.81 -15.90 -4.15
C HIS A 154 29.63 -15.04 -5.14
N ASP A 155 30.85 -14.66 -4.75
CA ASP A 155 31.76 -13.82 -5.53
C ASP A 155 31.14 -12.48 -5.99
N ILE A 156 30.41 -11.81 -5.10
CA ILE A 156 29.74 -10.53 -5.37
C ILE A 156 30.68 -9.38 -5.01
N GLY A 157 31.19 -8.70 -6.03
CA GLY A 157 32.08 -7.56 -5.89
C GLY A 157 31.34 -6.22 -5.67
N TYR A 158 32.04 -5.13 -6.01
CA TYR A 158 31.55 -3.75 -5.88
C TYR A 158 31.56 -2.98 -7.20
N GLY A 159 31.70 -3.69 -8.33
CA GLY A 159 31.53 -3.09 -9.66
C GLY A 159 30.07 -2.80 -9.97
N GLU A 160 29.82 -1.97 -10.99
CA GLU A 160 28.47 -1.53 -11.39
C GLU A 160 27.50 -2.70 -11.64
N GLU A 161 28.01 -3.82 -12.18
CA GLU A 161 27.27 -5.06 -12.42
C GLU A 161 26.68 -5.71 -11.16
N PHE A 162 27.18 -5.34 -9.98
CA PHE A 162 26.69 -5.82 -8.68
C PHE A 162 25.86 -4.78 -7.93
N ASN A 163 25.59 -3.59 -8.48
CA ASN A 163 24.89 -2.52 -7.76
C ASN A 163 23.52 -2.97 -7.23
N GLU A 164 22.73 -3.62 -8.08
CA GLU A 164 21.41 -4.14 -7.69
C GLU A 164 21.52 -5.24 -6.61
N LYS A 165 22.48 -6.17 -6.77
CA LYS A 165 22.77 -7.22 -5.77
C LYS A 165 23.22 -6.61 -4.43
N ASN A 166 24.10 -5.61 -4.48
CA ASN A 166 24.63 -4.93 -3.30
C ASN A 166 23.56 -4.13 -2.55
N ALA A 167 22.66 -3.45 -3.28
CA ALA A 167 21.51 -2.77 -2.69
C ALA A 167 20.58 -3.76 -1.98
N LEU A 168 20.33 -4.92 -2.60
CA LEU A 168 19.50 -5.97 -2.01
C LEU A 168 20.16 -6.62 -0.78
N LEU A 169 21.46 -6.88 -0.83
CA LEU A 169 22.21 -7.39 0.32
C LEU A 169 22.17 -6.40 1.49
N PHE A 170 22.33 -5.10 1.22
CA PHE A 170 22.20 -4.07 2.25
C PHE A 170 20.80 -4.09 2.89
N LYS A 171 19.73 -4.16 2.08
CA LYS A 171 18.35 -4.26 2.56
C LYS A 171 18.13 -5.48 3.47
N ILE A 172 18.65 -6.65 3.09
CA ILE A 172 18.57 -7.87 3.90
C ILE A 172 19.39 -7.73 5.19
N GLY A 173 20.59 -7.17 5.10
CA GLY A 173 21.46 -6.92 6.25
C GLY A 173 20.78 -6.03 7.31
N SER A 174 20.20 -4.91 6.90
CA SER A 174 19.42 -4.04 7.80
C SER A 174 18.23 -4.77 8.42
N ALA A 175 17.48 -5.54 7.62
CA ALA A 175 16.34 -6.30 8.11
C ALA A 175 16.74 -7.38 9.15
N LEU A 176 17.93 -7.99 9.01
CA LEU A 176 18.46 -8.95 10.00
C LEU A 176 18.81 -8.29 11.35
N GLU A 177 19.08 -6.98 11.37
CA GLU A 177 19.23 -6.18 12.59
C GLU A 177 17.88 -5.71 13.16
N GLY A 178 16.76 -6.04 12.49
CA GLY A 178 15.43 -5.58 12.83
C GLY A 178 15.12 -4.17 12.32
N GLU A 179 15.99 -3.59 11.50
CA GLU A 179 15.75 -2.31 10.84
C GLU A 179 14.99 -2.54 9.53
N THR A 180 13.72 -2.16 9.52
CA THR A 180 12.86 -2.26 8.34
C THR A 180 12.34 -0.89 7.91
N TYR A 181 12.34 -0.66 6.60
CA TYR A 181 11.69 0.50 6.00
C TYR A 181 10.28 0.12 5.54
N GLY A 182 9.27 0.94 5.89
CA GLY A 182 7.88 0.73 5.47
C GLY A 182 7.05 -0.15 6.41
N THR A 183 6.07 -0.86 5.85
CA THR A 183 5.05 -1.62 6.59
C THR A 183 5.32 -3.13 6.68
N GLN A 184 6.36 -3.61 6.01
CA GLN A 184 6.72 -5.04 5.98
C GLN A 184 7.45 -5.45 7.26
N SER A 185 7.28 -6.70 7.69
CA SER A 185 8.05 -7.26 8.81
C SER A 185 9.50 -7.55 8.38
N ALA A 186 10.42 -7.59 9.34
CA ALA A 186 11.82 -7.95 9.07
C ALA A 186 11.93 -9.34 8.41
N GLU A 187 11.10 -10.28 8.87
CA GLU A 187 11.01 -11.63 8.30
C GLU A 187 10.58 -11.61 6.83
N GLU A 188 9.59 -10.79 6.48
CA GLU A 188 9.11 -10.64 5.11
C GLU A 188 10.19 -10.04 4.19
N VAL A 189 10.87 -8.99 4.65
CA VAL A 189 11.95 -8.34 3.89
C VAL A 189 13.10 -9.33 3.63
N VAL A 190 13.52 -10.09 4.65
CA VAL A 190 14.58 -11.09 4.50
C VAL A 190 14.14 -12.20 3.55
N ALA A 191 12.94 -12.76 3.72
CA ALA A 191 12.47 -13.85 2.87
C ALA A 191 12.36 -13.42 1.40
N ILE A 192 11.75 -12.27 1.12
CA ILE A 192 11.63 -11.71 -0.23
C ILE A 192 13.02 -11.43 -0.79
N GLY A 193 13.92 -10.79 -0.04
CA GLY A 193 15.26 -10.49 -0.51
C GLY A 193 16.08 -11.74 -0.85
N MET A 194 15.98 -12.80 -0.05
CA MET A 194 16.63 -14.07 -0.35
C MET A 194 16.07 -14.71 -1.64
N TYR A 195 14.75 -14.68 -1.80
CA TYR A 195 14.10 -15.15 -3.03
C TYR A 195 14.56 -14.37 -4.26
N GLN A 196 14.67 -13.04 -4.14
CA GLN A 196 15.16 -12.16 -5.20
C GLN A 196 16.62 -12.47 -5.59
N LEU A 197 17.48 -12.75 -4.62
CA LEU A 197 18.87 -13.15 -4.87
C LEU A 197 18.95 -14.50 -5.60
N GLU A 198 18.14 -15.48 -5.18
CA GLU A 198 18.13 -16.84 -5.76
C GLU A 198 17.58 -16.86 -7.19
N HIS A 199 16.57 -16.05 -7.49
CA HIS A 199 15.90 -16.03 -8.78
C HIS A 199 16.37 -14.91 -9.72
N GLU A 200 17.35 -14.11 -9.29
CA GLU A 200 17.87 -12.95 -10.01
C GLU A 200 16.77 -11.94 -10.41
N ILE A 201 15.83 -11.68 -9.49
CA ILE A 201 14.72 -10.72 -9.66
C ILE A 201 15.00 -9.49 -8.79
N TYR A 202 15.70 -8.50 -9.33
CA TYR A 202 16.13 -7.34 -8.54
C TYR A 202 15.08 -6.23 -8.44
N ASP A 203 14.22 -6.11 -9.45
CA ASP A 203 13.11 -5.15 -9.47
C ASP A 203 11.77 -5.87 -9.25
N ASN A 204 10.93 -5.30 -8.38
CA ASN A 204 9.61 -5.82 -8.07
C ASN A 204 8.69 -4.68 -7.61
N THR A 205 7.42 -4.98 -7.36
CA THR A 205 6.41 -3.95 -7.00
C THR A 205 5.95 -4.03 -5.54
N SER A 206 6.56 -4.90 -4.72
CA SER A 206 6.11 -5.17 -3.35
C SER A 206 6.38 -4.01 -2.40
N ASP A 207 7.54 -3.38 -2.55
CA ASP A 207 7.99 -2.17 -1.85
C ASP A 207 7.19 -0.93 -2.21
N LYS A 208 6.59 -0.88 -3.41
CA LYS A 208 5.72 0.22 -3.86
C LYS A 208 4.36 0.25 -3.16
N ASN A 209 3.99 -0.80 -2.40
CA ASN A 209 2.71 -0.88 -1.69
C ASN A 209 2.71 -0.17 -0.31
N VAL A 210 3.28 1.03 -0.24
CA VAL A 210 3.26 1.90 0.95
C VAL A 210 2.05 2.86 0.96
N PRO A 211 1.65 3.45 2.09
CA PRO A 211 0.67 4.55 2.10
C PRO A 211 1.12 5.74 1.25
N LEU A 212 0.16 6.51 0.72
CA LEU A 212 0.45 7.69 -0.12
C LEU A 212 1.33 8.73 0.61
N LEU A 213 1.19 8.88 1.92
CA LEU A 213 1.95 9.85 2.72
C LEU A 213 3.39 9.39 3.02
N ASP A 214 3.65 8.09 2.92
CA ASP A 214 4.95 7.48 3.19
C ASP A 214 5.70 7.16 1.88
N MET A 215 5.17 7.62 0.73
CA MET A 215 5.86 7.49 -0.55
C MET A 215 7.17 8.24 -0.52
N ASP A 216 8.21 7.58 -1.00
CA ASP A 216 9.46 8.24 -1.23
C ASP A 216 9.39 9.09 -2.51
N HIS A 217 9.86 10.33 -2.44
CA HIS A 217 9.76 11.32 -3.50
C HIS A 217 11.11 11.56 -4.21
N TYR A 218 12.16 10.82 -3.82
CA TYR A 218 13.46 10.87 -4.49
C TYR A 218 13.38 10.31 -5.92
N GLU A 219 12.55 9.30 -6.17
CA GLU A 219 12.37 8.72 -7.49
C GLU A 219 11.08 9.20 -8.18
N PRO A 220 11.11 9.45 -9.50
CA PRO A 220 9.91 9.79 -10.24
C PRO A 220 8.93 8.62 -10.24
N PHE A 221 7.69 8.87 -9.82
CA PHE A 221 6.65 7.85 -9.81
C PHE A 221 6.51 7.18 -11.17
N ASP A 222 6.37 5.85 -11.13
CA ASP A 222 6.09 5.03 -12.29
C ASP A 222 4.61 4.59 -12.36
N PHE A 223 4.32 3.67 -13.27
CA PHE A 223 2.98 3.12 -13.45
C PHE A 223 2.44 2.43 -12.18
N TRP A 224 3.27 1.64 -11.50
CA TRP A 224 2.87 0.85 -10.34
C TRP A 224 2.74 1.67 -9.08
N ASP A 225 3.59 2.69 -8.90
CA ASP A 225 3.48 3.65 -7.78
C ASP A 225 2.09 4.28 -7.73
N VAL A 226 1.52 4.56 -8.90
CA VAL A 226 0.18 5.16 -9.01
C VAL A 226 -0.92 4.10 -9.01
N MET A 227 -0.76 2.98 -9.74
CA MET A 227 -1.76 1.90 -9.81
C MET A 227 -2.06 1.29 -8.44
N LEU A 228 -1.04 1.04 -7.62
CA LEU A 228 -1.20 0.45 -6.29
C LEU A 228 -1.94 1.40 -5.31
N LYS A 229 -2.18 2.65 -5.70
CA LYS A 229 -2.87 3.69 -4.90
C LYS A 229 -4.32 3.91 -5.35
N ILE A 230 -4.77 3.22 -6.40
CA ILE A 230 -6.19 3.22 -6.81
C ILE A 230 -7.17 2.87 -5.66
N PRO A 231 -6.84 2.07 -4.64
CA PRO A 231 -7.73 1.86 -3.49
C PRO A 231 -8.19 3.14 -2.76
N TYR A 232 -7.47 4.26 -2.88
CA TYR A 232 -7.97 5.55 -2.39
C TYR A 232 -9.21 6.03 -3.15
N VAL A 233 -9.26 5.80 -4.48
CA VAL A 233 -10.44 6.07 -5.31
C VAL A 233 -11.59 5.13 -4.95
N GLU A 234 -11.29 3.87 -4.64
CA GLU A 234 -12.30 2.89 -4.21
C GLU A 234 -13.02 3.32 -2.92
N SER A 235 -12.29 3.91 -1.97
CA SER A 235 -12.88 4.44 -0.73
C SER A 235 -13.96 5.50 -1.01
N PHE A 236 -13.81 6.32 -2.05
CA PHE A 236 -14.83 7.27 -2.49
C PHE A 236 -16.07 6.57 -3.08
N ILE A 237 -15.91 5.44 -3.78
CA ILE A 237 -17.02 4.64 -4.28
C ILE A 237 -17.89 4.16 -3.12
N GLY A 238 -17.26 3.72 -2.02
CA GLY A 238 -17.98 3.32 -0.80
C GLY A 238 -18.92 4.39 -0.26
N ILE A 239 -18.49 5.66 -0.23
CA ILE A 239 -19.29 6.80 0.23
C ILE A 239 -20.46 7.07 -0.73
N ILE A 240 -20.20 7.06 -2.04
CA ILE A 240 -21.25 7.28 -3.06
C ILE A 240 -22.31 6.18 -2.97
N MET A 241 -21.87 4.93 -2.85
CA MET A 241 -22.77 3.78 -2.73
C MET A 241 -23.59 3.84 -1.45
N LEU A 242 -22.99 4.26 -0.32
CA LEU A 242 -23.71 4.52 0.93
C LEU A 242 -24.82 5.56 0.74
N MET A 243 -24.57 6.66 0.01
CA MET A 243 -25.59 7.69 -0.25
C MET A 243 -26.71 7.17 -1.15
N ILE A 244 -26.38 6.42 -2.21
CA ILE A 244 -27.38 5.85 -3.14
C ILE A 244 -28.23 4.80 -2.41
N ALA A 245 -27.59 3.87 -1.71
CA ALA A 245 -28.26 2.81 -0.95
C ALA A 245 -29.11 3.35 0.20
N GLY A 246 -28.58 4.33 0.95
CA GLY A 246 -29.28 5.02 2.02
C GLY A 246 -30.53 5.76 1.53
N GLY A 247 -30.53 6.24 0.28
CA GLY A 247 -31.66 6.96 -0.28
C GLY A 247 -32.70 6.10 -1.01
N ILE A 248 -32.37 4.90 -1.49
CA ILE A 248 -33.19 4.19 -2.49
C ILE A 248 -34.56 3.70 -1.99
N VAL A 249 -34.67 3.35 -0.71
CA VAL A 249 -35.92 2.91 -0.07
C VAL A 249 -36.58 4.08 0.65
N ALA A 250 -35.80 4.83 1.43
CA ALA A 250 -36.27 6.00 2.16
C ALA A 250 -36.93 7.07 1.27
N SER A 251 -36.47 7.21 0.01
CA SER A 251 -37.09 8.15 -0.93
C SER A 251 -38.53 7.80 -1.27
N GLU A 252 -38.86 6.50 -1.32
CA GLU A 252 -40.23 6.04 -1.64
C GLU A 252 -41.21 6.38 -0.51
N PHE A 253 -40.74 6.35 0.75
CA PHE A 253 -41.51 6.80 1.90
C PHE A 253 -41.67 8.32 1.90
N SER A 254 -40.58 9.07 1.68
CA SER A 254 -40.61 10.53 1.72
C SER A 254 -41.46 11.16 0.60
N GLN A 255 -41.51 10.53 -0.57
CA GLN A 255 -42.30 11.00 -1.72
C GLN A 255 -43.75 10.47 -1.70
N GLY A 256 -44.11 9.62 -0.74
CA GLY A 256 -45.42 8.99 -0.67
C GLY A 256 -45.69 7.93 -1.76
N THR A 257 -44.71 7.64 -2.63
CA THR A 257 -44.83 6.66 -3.71
C THR A 257 -44.98 5.23 -3.21
N ILE A 258 -44.62 4.99 -1.95
CA ILE A 258 -44.92 3.73 -1.25
C ILE A 258 -46.40 3.35 -1.35
N LYS A 259 -47.33 4.32 -1.36
CA LYS A 259 -48.78 4.08 -1.50
C LYS A 259 -49.14 3.55 -2.89
N PHE A 260 -48.46 3.98 -3.94
CA PHE A 260 -48.65 3.44 -5.30
C PHE A 260 -48.10 2.03 -5.43
N LEU A 261 -47.04 1.69 -4.69
CA LEU A 261 -46.53 0.32 -4.63
C LEU A 261 -47.53 -0.66 -4.00
N LEU A 262 -48.42 -0.17 -3.13
CA LEU A 262 -49.49 -1.00 -2.51
C LEU A 262 -50.55 -1.47 -3.49
N ILE A 263 -50.78 -0.71 -4.56
CA ILE A 263 -51.80 -0.99 -5.56
C ILE A 263 -51.21 -1.85 -6.70
N SER A 264 -49.88 -1.93 -6.79
CA SER A 264 -49.20 -2.70 -7.83
C SER A 264 -49.38 -4.22 -7.64
N PRO A 265 -49.54 -5.00 -8.72
CA PRO A 265 -49.73 -6.46 -8.64
C PRO A 265 -48.44 -7.23 -8.28
N VAL A 266 -47.35 -6.53 -7.98
CA VAL A 266 -46.04 -7.11 -7.69
C VAL A 266 -45.83 -7.16 -6.19
N GLN A 267 -45.40 -8.31 -5.68
CA GLN A 267 -45.08 -8.47 -4.25
C GLN A 267 -43.96 -7.49 -3.83
N ARG A 268 -44.14 -6.81 -2.68
CA ARG A 268 -43.19 -5.84 -2.13
C ARG A 268 -41.78 -6.40 -1.98
N SER A 269 -41.68 -7.68 -1.62
CA SER A 269 -40.45 -8.45 -1.58
C SER A 269 -39.63 -8.41 -2.87
N LYS A 270 -40.29 -8.60 -4.02
CA LYS A 270 -39.65 -8.59 -5.34
C LYS A 270 -39.17 -7.20 -5.72
N ILE A 271 -39.89 -6.16 -5.29
CA ILE A 271 -39.48 -4.75 -5.48
C ILE A 271 -38.23 -4.46 -4.65
N LEU A 272 -38.22 -4.86 -3.37
CA LEU A 272 -37.06 -4.67 -2.49
C LEU A 272 -35.82 -5.42 -3.02
N ALA A 273 -36.00 -6.68 -3.43
CA ALA A 273 -34.93 -7.48 -4.02
C ALA A 273 -34.38 -6.85 -5.32
N ALA A 274 -35.26 -6.29 -6.16
CA ALA A 274 -34.83 -5.58 -7.38
C ALA A 274 -34.01 -4.32 -7.02
N LYS A 275 -34.45 -3.53 -6.03
CA LYS A 275 -33.70 -2.36 -5.54
C LYS A 275 -32.33 -2.76 -5.00
N TYR A 276 -32.26 -3.78 -4.15
CA TYR A 276 -30.99 -4.26 -3.61
C TYR A 276 -30.04 -4.72 -4.72
N PHE A 277 -30.55 -5.54 -5.66
CA PHE A 277 -29.76 -5.99 -6.80
C PHE A 277 -29.26 -4.83 -7.66
N THR A 278 -30.10 -3.82 -7.92
CA THR A 278 -29.70 -2.61 -8.66
C THR A 278 -28.55 -1.88 -7.97
N VAL A 279 -28.60 -1.73 -6.64
CA VAL A 279 -27.53 -1.04 -5.90
C VAL A 279 -26.24 -1.84 -5.89
N ILE A 280 -26.30 -3.15 -5.61
CA ILE A 280 -25.10 -4.01 -5.62
C ILE A 280 -24.47 -4.06 -7.02
N SER A 281 -25.27 -4.26 -8.07
CA SER A 281 -24.74 -4.28 -9.45
C SER A 281 -24.20 -2.92 -9.90
N LEU A 282 -24.78 -1.82 -9.42
CA LEU A 282 -24.22 -0.48 -9.66
C LEU A 282 -22.85 -0.31 -8.98
N GLY A 283 -22.67 -0.81 -7.75
CA GLY A 283 -21.39 -0.78 -7.05
C GLY A 283 -20.28 -1.51 -7.82
N PHE A 284 -20.55 -2.75 -8.26
CA PHE A 284 -19.62 -3.51 -9.11
C PHE A 284 -19.34 -2.81 -10.44
N LEU A 285 -20.36 -2.19 -11.06
CA LEU A 285 -20.18 -1.44 -12.31
C LEU A 285 -19.28 -0.21 -12.11
N MET A 286 -19.48 0.55 -11.02
CA MET A 286 -18.63 1.70 -10.70
C MET A 286 -17.18 1.27 -10.47
N MET A 287 -16.97 0.18 -9.74
CA MET A 287 -15.62 -0.35 -9.54
C MET A 287 -14.96 -0.83 -10.85
N LEU A 288 -15.71 -1.51 -11.71
CA LEU A 288 -15.19 -1.92 -13.03
C LEU A 288 -14.80 -0.68 -13.85
N MET A 289 -15.65 0.35 -13.87
CA MET A 289 -15.36 1.61 -14.56
C MET A 289 -14.13 2.32 -13.99
N MET A 290 -13.90 2.24 -12.68
CA MET A 290 -12.70 2.80 -12.05
C MET A 290 -11.42 2.22 -12.68
N PHE A 291 -11.32 0.89 -12.85
CA PHE A 291 -10.16 0.28 -13.51
C PHE A 291 -10.07 0.65 -14.99
N LEU A 292 -11.19 0.59 -15.71
CA LEU A 292 -11.22 0.91 -17.14
C LEU A 292 -10.79 2.35 -17.44
N ILE A 293 -10.99 3.28 -16.50
CA ILE A 293 -10.55 4.67 -16.62
C ILE A 293 -9.11 4.85 -16.15
N ASN A 294 -8.75 4.29 -14.99
CA ASN A 294 -7.44 4.55 -14.38
C ASN A 294 -6.29 3.87 -15.12
N ILE A 295 -6.44 2.63 -15.59
CA ILE A 295 -5.37 1.91 -16.32
C ILE A 295 -4.85 2.72 -17.50
N PRO A 296 -5.69 3.17 -18.46
CA PRO A 296 -5.22 3.98 -19.57
C PRO A 296 -4.75 5.36 -19.11
N MET A 297 -5.38 6.00 -18.13
CA MET A 297 -4.97 7.34 -17.68
C MET A 297 -3.57 7.35 -17.05
N VAL A 298 -3.27 6.37 -16.20
CA VAL A 298 -1.93 6.25 -15.60
C VAL A 298 -0.92 5.87 -16.66
N GLY A 299 -1.27 4.93 -17.55
CA GLY A 299 -0.41 4.57 -18.68
C GLY A 299 -0.06 5.74 -19.60
N LEU A 300 -1.00 6.66 -19.84
CA LEU A 300 -0.76 7.87 -20.65
C LEU A 300 0.16 8.90 -19.97
N LEU A 301 0.10 9.03 -18.64
CA LEU A 301 0.83 10.08 -17.90
C LEU A 301 2.18 9.62 -17.32
N PHE A 302 2.31 8.33 -17.02
CA PHE A 302 3.49 7.72 -16.37
C PHE A 302 4.18 6.67 -17.25
N GLY A 303 3.56 6.25 -18.36
CA GLY A 303 4.08 5.20 -19.22
C GLY A 303 3.76 3.79 -18.70
N PHE A 304 4.30 2.78 -19.37
CA PHE A 304 4.10 1.35 -19.04
C PHE A 304 5.43 0.63 -18.75
N LYS A 305 6.49 1.37 -18.42
CA LYS A 305 7.77 0.77 -18.01
C LYS A 305 7.53 -0.06 -16.74
N GLY A 306 8.12 -1.25 -16.66
CA GLY A 306 7.97 -2.13 -15.50
C GLY A 306 6.60 -2.80 -15.35
N ILE A 307 5.71 -2.73 -16.35
CA ILE A 307 4.38 -3.35 -16.26
C ILE A 307 4.42 -4.89 -16.04
N SER A 308 5.50 -5.55 -16.47
CA SER A 308 5.70 -6.99 -16.27
C SER A 308 6.37 -7.36 -14.96
N LEU A 309 6.72 -6.38 -14.11
CA LEU A 309 7.37 -6.64 -12.83
C LEU A 309 6.47 -7.48 -11.92
N PRO A 310 7.02 -8.49 -11.23
CA PRO A 310 6.27 -9.31 -10.31
C PRO A 310 6.00 -8.55 -9.01
N TYR A 311 4.91 -8.93 -8.35
CA TYR A 311 4.67 -8.63 -6.96
C TYR A 311 5.13 -9.82 -6.13
N LEU A 312 6.06 -9.58 -5.20
CA LEU A 312 6.57 -10.59 -4.28
C LEU A 312 5.86 -10.44 -2.93
N SER A 313 5.39 -11.54 -2.36
CA SER A 313 4.75 -11.54 -1.05
C SER A 313 5.07 -12.81 -0.29
N LEU A 314 5.21 -12.70 1.03
CA LEU A 314 5.35 -13.86 1.90
C LEU A 314 3.96 -14.39 2.29
N VAL A 315 3.64 -15.62 1.90
CA VAL A 315 2.36 -16.29 2.23
C VAL A 315 2.69 -17.63 2.87
N ASP A 316 2.22 -17.85 4.10
CA ASP A 316 2.45 -19.09 4.86
C ASP A 316 3.94 -19.49 4.99
N GLY A 317 4.86 -18.51 4.99
CA GLY A 317 6.30 -18.72 5.09
C GLY A 317 7.02 -18.99 3.76
N GLU A 318 6.29 -19.02 2.64
CA GLU A 318 6.87 -19.14 1.30
C GLU A 318 6.71 -17.82 0.51
N VAL A 319 7.75 -17.46 -0.24
CA VAL A 319 7.68 -16.29 -1.12
C VAL A 319 6.98 -16.68 -2.41
N VAL A 320 5.86 -16.03 -2.67
CA VAL A 320 5.07 -16.24 -3.88
C VAL A 320 5.29 -15.06 -4.82
N ALA A 321 5.89 -15.34 -5.97
CA ALA A 321 5.96 -14.41 -7.08
C ALA A 321 4.68 -14.50 -7.92
N GLN A 322 3.96 -13.38 -8.04
CA GLN A 322 2.75 -13.29 -8.86
C GLN A 322 2.76 -12.04 -9.72
N SER A 323 1.93 -12.01 -10.77
CA SER A 323 1.73 -10.78 -11.54
C SER A 323 1.15 -9.68 -10.64
N THR A 324 1.71 -8.47 -10.74
CA THR A 324 1.20 -7.31 -9.99
C THR A 324 -0.26 -7.00 -10.31
N PHE A 325 -0.74 -7.28 -11.53
CA PHE A 325 -2.17 -7.19 -11.86
C PHE A 325 -3.01 -8.20 -11.09
N VAL A 326 -2.54 -9.44 -10.95
CA VAL A 326 -3.25 -10.47 -10.19
C VAL A 326 -3.34 -10.08 -8.72
N PHE A 327 -2.24 -9.56 -8.15
CA PHE A 327 -2.24 -8.99 -6.80
C PHE A 327 -3.25 -7.84 -6.66
N LEU A 328 -3.24 -6.89 -7.60
CA LEU A 328 -4.15 -5.74 -7.59
C LEU A 328 -5.62 -6.17 -7.68
N ILE A 329 -5.95 -7.12 -8.58
CA ILE A 329 -7.30 -7.67 -8.72
C ILE A 329 -7.73 -8.42 -7.44
N LYS A 330 -6.84 -9.18 -6.82
CA LYS A 330 -7.13 -9.90 -5.57
C LYS A 330 -7.45 -8.93 -4.43
N ASN A 331 -6.62 -7.92 -4.23
CA ASN A 331 -6.85 -6.88 -3.23
C ASN A 331 -8.15 -6.13 -3.49
N PHE A 332 -8.39 -5.80 -4.75
CA PHE A 332 -9.63 -5.18 -5.18
C PHE A 332 -10.86 -6.06 -4.86
N MET A 333 -10.81 -7.35 -5.13
CA MET A 333 -11.91 -8.26 -4.80
C MET A 333 -12.16 -8.30 -3.28
N LEU A 334 -11.11 -8.30 -2.46
CA LEU A 334 -11.24 -8.26 -1.01
C LEU A 334 -11.86 -6.94 -0.51
N LYS A 335 -11.41 -5.79 -1.04
CA LYS A 335 -11.96 -4.47 -0.71
C LYS A 335 -13.38 -4.26 -1.26
N SER A 336 -13.74 -4.90 -2.36
CA SER A 336 -15.11 -4.83 -2.91
C SER A 336 -16.17 -5.36 -1.93
N VAL A 337 -15.80 -6.35 -1.11
CA VAL A 337 -16.65 -6.88 -0.05
C VAL A 337 -16.94 -5.82 1.00
N GLN A 338 -15.97 -4.97 1.35
CA GLN A 338 -16.16 -3.85 2.26
C GLN A 338 -17.26 -2.91 1.74
N VAL A 339 -17.18 -2.51 0.47
CA VAL A 339 -18.21 -1.65 -0.14
C VAL A 339 -19.57 -2.35 -0.16
N MET A 340 -19.63 -3.66 -0.41
CA MET A 340 -20.87 -4.42 -0.37
C MET A 340 -21.49 -4.42 1.04
N ILE A 341 -20.68 -4.58 2.09
CA ILE A 341 -21.13 -4.54 3.49
C ILE A 341 -21.71 -3.17 3.82
N THR A 342 -20.97 -2.09 3.53
CA THR A 342 -21.40 -0.72 3.85
C THR A 342 -22.65 -0.33 3.08
N THR A 343 -22.74 -0.74 1.82
CA THR A 343 -23.92 -0.57 0.96
C THR A 343 -25.14 -1.30 1.52
N THR A 344 -24.96 -2.53 2.01
CA THR A 344 -26.06 -3.33 2.57
C THR A 344 -26.53 -2.80 3.92
N LEU A 345 -25.60 -2.32 4.75
CA LEU A 345 -25.92 -1.60 5.99
C LEU A 345 -26.74 -0.34 5.71
N ALA A 346 -26.31 0.47 4.73
CA ALA A 346 -27.01 1.67 4.32
C ALA A 346 -28.41 1.36 3.74
N PHE A 347 -28.52 0.29 2.96
CA PHE A 347 -29.80 -0.20 2.44
C PHE A 347 -30.76 -0.64 3.55
N MET A 348 -30.27 -1.37 4.56
CA MET A 348 -31.04 -1.71 5.74
C MET A 348 -31.56 -0.46 6.44
N ILE A 349 -30.70 0.53 6.72
CA ILE A 349 -31.11 1.78 7.35
C ILE A 349 -32.14 2.53 6.48
N SER A 350 -31.95 2.54 5.15
CA SER A 350 -32.90 3.13 4.20
C SER A 350 -34.31 2.58 4.35
N SER A 351 -34.45 1.28 4.61
CA SER A 351 -35.76 0.64 4.80
C SER A 351 -36.41 0.97 6.15
N LEU A 352 -35.60 1.29 7.16
CA LEU A 352 -36.06 1.60 8.52
C LEU A 352 -36.45 3.08 8.67
N MET A 353 -35.97 3.94 7.78
CA MET A 353 -36.15 5.39 7.87
C MET A 353 -37.20 5.90 6.89
N ARG A 354 -37.98 6.90 7.31
CA ARG A 354 -39.01 7.55 6.47
C ARG A 354 -38.50 8.80 5.73
N SER A 355 -37.33 9.29 6.12
CA SER A 355 -36.69 10.46 5.51
C SER A 355 -35.39 10.04 4.83
N THR A 356 -35.24 10.45 3.57
CA THR A 356 -34.03 10.20 2.77
C THR A 356 -32.79 10.79 3.43
N GLY A 357 -32.88 12.02 3.94
CA GLY A 357 -31.75 12.70 4.59
C GLY A 357 -31.32 11.98 5.87
N LEU A 358 -32.29 11.61 6.73
CA LEU A 358 -31.99 10.88 7.97
C LEU A 358 -31.34 9.52 7.70
N ALA A 359 -31.81 8.80 6.68
CA ALA A 359 -31.24 7.51 6.32
C ALA A 359 -29.76 7.60 5.91
N ILE A 360 -29.43 8.57 5.06
CA ILE A 360 -28.06 8.80 4.58
C ILE A 360 -27.15 9.19 5.75
N VAL A 361 -27.58 10.16 6.57
CA VAL A 361 -26.79 10.65 7.70
C VAL A 361 -26.57 9.54 8.74
N ALA A 362 -27.61 8.78 9.09
CA ALA A 362 -27.49 7.67 10.03
C ALA A 362 -26.55 6.57 9.52
N GLY A 363 -26.64 6.22 8.23
CA GLY A 363 -25.72 5.27 7.61
C GLY A 363 -24.27 5.74 7.64
N PHE A 364 -24.04 7.01 7.32
CA PHE A 364 -22.71 7.62 7.36
C PHE A 364 -22.12 7.63 8.77
N ILE A 365 -22.87 8.11 9.77
CA ILE A 365 -22.42 8.14 11.17
C ILE A 365 -22.07 6.74 11.66
N LEU A 366 -22.93 5.76 11.39
CA LEU A 366 -22.70 4.39 11.83
C LEU A 366 -21.46 3.78 11.17
N ASN A 367 -21.23 4.07 9.88
CA ASN A 367 -20.04 3.59 9.18
C ASN A 367 -18.75 4.24 9.72
N SER A 368 -18.78 5.55 10.02
CA SER A 368 -17.63 6.30 10.51
C SER A 368 -17.23 5.95 11.95
N ILE A 369 -18.19 5.58 12.81
CA ILE A 369 -17.92 5.19 14.21
C ILE A 369 -17.40 3.74 14.31
N GLY A 370 -17.62 2.91 13.29
CA GLY A 370 -17.27 1.49 13.29
C GLY A 370 -15.80 1.21 13.64
N THR A 371 -14.87 1.76 12.86
CA THR A 371 -13.43 1.51 13.06
C THR A 371 -12.90 2.04 14.40
N PRO A 372 -13.17 3.29 14.81
CA PRO A 372 -12.78 3.78 16.14
C PRO A 372 -13.35 2.94 17.29
N LEU A 373 -14.59 2.46 17.16
CA LEU A 373 -15.21 1.61 18.16
C LEU A 373 -14.45 0.29 18.32
N ILE A 374 -14.04 -0.34 17.22
CA ILE A 374 -13.22 -1.56 17.27
C ILE A 374 -11.86 -1.27 17.91
N ALA A 375 -11.20 -0.17 17.56
CA ALA A 375 -9.91 0.20 18.16
C ALA A 375 -10.00 0.38 19.69
N ILE A 376 -11.08 1.00 20.17
CA ILE A 376 -11.38 1.11 21.60
C ILE A 376 -11.56 -0.29 22.21
N MET A 377 -12.33 -1.18 21.57
CA MET A 377 -12.55 -2.55 22.04
C MET A 377 -11.26 -3.36 22.15
N VAL A 378 -10.36 -3.23 21.17
CA VAL A 378 -9.03 -3.87 21.21
C VAL A 378 -8.21 -3.34 22.40
N THR A 379 -8.17 -2.02 22.60
CA THR A 379 -7.45 -1.38 23.70
C THR A 379 -7.93 -1.88 25.07
N PHE A 380 -9.24 -2.04 25.24
CA PHE A 380 -9.84 -2.56 26.48
C PHE A 380 -9.90 -4.10 26.55
N LYS A 381 -9.26 -4.81 25.63
CA LYS A 381 -9.23 -6.29 25.56
C LYS A 381 -10.62 -6.93 25.53
N MET A 382 -11.56 -6.29 24.83
CA MET A 382 -12.92 -6.79 24.63
C MET A 382 -12.98 -7.77 23.47
N ASP A 383 -12.64 -9.03 23.73
CA ASP A 383 -12.51 -10.09 22.72
C ASP A 383 -13.77 -10.35 21.88
N TRP A 384 -14.96 -10.05 22.42
CA TRP A 384 -16.22 -10.22 21.69
C TRP A 384 -16.39 -9.20 20.55
N GLY A 385 -15.59 -8.12 20.53
CA GLY A 385 -15.59 -7.13 19.45
C GLY A 385 -15.31 -7.73 18.08
N ARG A 386 -14.61 -8.87 18.01
CA ARG A 386 -14.38 -9.64 16.78
C ARG A 386 -15.64 -10.09 16.06
N TYR A 387 -16.77 -10.19 16.75
CA TYR A 387 -18.05 -10.57 16.13
C TYR A 387 -18.81 -9.38 15.56
N LEU A 388 -18.39 -8.14 15.83
CA LEU A 388 -19.03 -6.97 15.22
C LEU A 388 -18.67 -6.87 13.74
N ILE A 389 -19.63 -6.46 12.92
CA ILE A 389 -19.41 -6.31 11.48
C ILE A 389 -18.18 -5.45 11.14
N PHE A 390 -17.93 -4.38 11.90
CA PHE A 390 -16.82 -3.44 11.67
C PHE A 390 -15.44 -4.05 11.92
N ALA A 391 -15.33 -5.11 12.73
CA ALA A 391 -14.07 -5.83 12.88
C ALA A 391 -13.75 -6.69 11.65
N ASN A 392 -14.77 -6.99 10.84
CA ASN A 392 -14.71 -7.94 9.71
C ASN A 392 -14.88 -7.25 8.35
N THR A 393 -14.92 -5.90 8.31
CA THR A 393 -15.09 -5.15 7.06
C THR A 393 -13.84 -5.09 6.21
N ASP A 394 -12.64 -5.12 6.81
CA ASP A 394 -11.37 -5.01 6.09
C ASP A 394 -10.73 -6.38 5.87
N LEU A 395 -11.28 -7.13 4.90
CA LEU A 395 -10.80 -8.48 4.59
C LEU A 395 -9.37 -8.51 4.07
N GLN A 396 -8.89 -7.42 3.44
CA GLN A 396 -7.51 -7.35 2.95
C GLN A 396 -6.53 -7.35 4.12
N THR A 397 -6.78 -6.51 5.12
CA THR A 397 -5.94 -6.41 6.32
C THR A 397 -5.93 -7.72 7.12
N ILE A 398 -7.08 -8.39 7.21
CA ILE A 398 -7.20 -9.71 7.86
C ILE A 398 -6.45 -10.79 7.06
N TYR A 399 -6.55 -10.77 5.73
CA TYR A 399 -5.83 -11.69 4.85
C TYR A 399 -4.31 -11.56 5.00
N ASN A 400 -3.81 -10.33 5.18
CA ASN A 400 -2.39 -10.04 5.38
C ASN A 400 -1.88 -10.31 6.82
N GLY A 401 -2.71 -10.91 7.69
CA GLY A 401 -2.31 -11.25 9.07
C GLY A 401 -2.33 -10.08 10.07
N ALA A 402 -2.62 -8.86 9.62
CA ALA A 402 -2.67 -7.66 10.46
C ALA A 402 -4.03 -7.48 11.18
N SER A 403 -4.56 -8.57 11.75
CA SER A 403 -5.87 -8.56 12.39
C SER A 403 -5.87 -7.83 13.75
N PRO A 404 -6.91 -7.03 14.06
CA PRO A 404 -7.05 -6.36 15.35
C PRO A 404 -7.31 -7.30 16.54
N PHE A 405 -7.80 -8.52 16.30
CA PHE A 405 -8.09 -9.49 17.34
C PHE A 405 -7.28 -10.79 17.17
N PRO A 406 -6.92 -11.46 18.27
CA PRO A 406 -6.26 -12.77 18.21
C PRO A 406 -7.20 -13.84 17.61
N GLN A 407 -6.61 -14.81 16.89
CA GLN A 407 -7.31 -15.93 16.22
C GLN A 407 -8.38 -15.53 15.20
N HIS A 408 -8.29 -14.32 14.67
CA HIS A 408 -9.23 -13.78 13.71
C HIS A 408 -8.70 -13.98 12.28
N SER A 409 -9.13 -15.08 11.67
CA SER A 409 -8.72 -15.50 10.32
C SER A 409 -9.68 -14.96 9.24
N LEU A 410 -9.24 -14.99 7.98
CA LEU A 410 -10.08 -14.59 6.84
C LEU A 410 -11.39 -15.42 6.79
N SER A 411 -11.30 -16.73 7.02
CA SER A 411 -12.47 -17.61 7.00
C SER A 411 -13.50 -17.24 8.08
N PHE A 412 -13.02 -16.92 9.29
CA PHE A 412 -13.87 -16.44 10.38
C PHE A 412 -14.58 -15.14 9.98
N ALA A 413 -13.83 -14.19 9.42
CA ALA A 413 -14.38 -12.90 9.03
C ALA A 413 -15.46 -13.02 7.96
N VAL A 414 -15.24 -13.86 6.95
CA VAL A 414 -16.25 -14.13 5.91
C VAL A 414 -17.54 -14.72 6.50
N VAL A 415 -17.44 -15.66 7.44
CA VAL A 415 -18.63 -16.24 8.10
C VAL A 415 -19.41 -15.18 8.88
N VAL A 416 -18.72 -14.32 9.65
CA VAL A 416 -19.34 -13.24 10.41
C VAL A 416 -20.00 -12.23 9.47
N VAL A 417 -19.34 -11.87 8.36
CA VAL A 417 -19.90 -10.99 7.32
C VAL A 417 -21.18 -11.57 6.74
N ILE A 418 -21.19 -12.85 6.34
CA ILE A 418 -22.39 -13.50 5.77
C ILE A 418 -23.55 -13.48 6.77
N ALA A 419 -23.28 -13.77 8.04
CA ALA A 419 -24.30 -13.74 9.10
C ALA A 419 -24.91 -12.33 9.26
N HIS A 420 -24.09 -11.27 9.29
CA HIS A 420 -24.57 -9.89 9.40
C HIS A 420 -25.32 -9.45 8.15
N MET A 421 -24.84 -9.81 6.96
CA MET A 421 -25.52 -9.52 5.70
C MET A 421 -26.91 -10.14 5.67
N ALA A 422 -27.06 -11.37 6.15
CA ALA A 422 -28.37 -12.02 6.29
C ALA A 422 -29.27 -11.24 7.26
N VAL A 423 -28.76 -10.86 8.44
CA VAL A 423 -29.51 -10.05 9.41
C VAL A 423 -29.93 -8.70 8.83
N PHE A 424 -29.04 -8.00 8.12
CA PHE A 424 -29.34 -6.72 7.48
C PHE A 424 -30.43 -6.84 6.43
N LEU A 425 -30.37 -7.87 5.59
CA LEU A 425 -31.39 -8.11 4.57
C LEU A 425 -32.74 -8.53 5.15
N LEU A 426 -32.74 -9.35 6.21
CA LEU A 426 -33.98 -9.71 6.92
C LEU A 426 -34.60 -8.49 7.61
N THR A 427 -33.78 -7.65 8.24
CA THR A 427 -34.24 -6.39 8.85
C THR A 427 -34.77 -5.44 7.79
N ALA A 428 -34.11 -5.37 6.62
CA ALA A 428 -34.55 -4.56 5.51
C ALA A 428 -35.90 -5.03 4.94
N TRP A 429 -36.04 -6.35 4.83
CA TRP A 429 -37.28 -6.99 4.41
C TRP A 429 -38.42 -6.69 5.37
N ASP A 430 -38.20 -6.84 6.67
CA ASP A 430 -39.21 -6.58 7.70
C ASP A 430 -39.66 -5.11 7.67
N GLY A 431 -38.70 -4.18 7.65
CA GLY A 431 -38.93 -2.75 7.59
C GLY A 431 -39.73 -2.29 6.37
N PHE A 432 -39.57 -2.97 5.23
CA PHE A 432 -40.28 -2.63 4.00
C PHE A 432 -41.61 -3.36 3.80
N THR A 433 -41.70 -4.64 4.21
CA THR A 433 -42.85 -5.50 3.90
C THR A 433 -43.94 -5.47 4.96
N ARG A 434 -43.57 -5.47 6.25
CA ARG A 434 -44.53 -5.60 7.35
C ARG A 434 -44.98 -4.28 7.94
N ARG A 435 -44.20 -3.22 7.75
CA ARG A 435 -44.52 -1.92 8.33
C ARG A 435 -45.76 -1.33 7.65
N SER A 436 -46.77 -1.01 8.46
CA SER A 436 -47.97 -0.30 8.01
C SER A 436 -47.56 1.09 7.51
N VAL A 437 -47.99 1.41 6.28
CA VAL A 437 -47.77 2.70 5.61
C VAL A 437 -48.74 3.72 6.16
#